data_AF-A0A919PWL9-F1
#
_entry.id   AF-A0A919PWL9-F1
#
_cell.length_a   1.000
_cell.length_b   1.000
_cell.length_c   1.000
_cell.angle_alpha   90.00
_cell.angle_beta   90.00
_cell.angle_gamma   90.00
#
_symmetry.space_group_name_H-M   'P 1'
#
loop_
_entity.id
_entity.type
_entity.pdbx_description
1 polymer ?
#
loop_
_entity_poly.entity_id
_entity_poly.type
_entity_poly.pdbx_seq_one_letter_code
_entity_poly.pdbx_strand_id
1 'polypeptide(L)'
;MRVFMVAGVAAMVLALGAGCADEGGATDAAASAAGTSAAASPSAAGGDPACDSIKALQVQYFDKIIAGLQKAVQASQGGDSAGGVAALADAKKLAAEWAGKLEPLAAQVADAELKPAVTRFVGQLKQYSTDEAGTIAQIQTAGPAFTSVLLKVCP
;
A
#
# COMPACT_ATOMS: atom_id res chain seq x y z
N MET A 1 -43.00 16.08 12.52
CA MET A 1 -42.53 15.25 11.39
C MET A 1 -41.35 15.96 10.74
N ARG A 2 -40.12 15.47 10.97
CA ARG A 2 -38.91 16.00 10.29
C ARG A 2 -38.53 15.00 9.21
N VAL A 3 -38.67 15.44 7.97
CA VAL A 3 -38.24 14.72 6.77
C VAL A 3 -36.73 14.89 6.66
N PHE A 4 -35.98 13.80 6.80
CA PHE A 4 -34.56 13.76 6.42
C PHE A 4 -34.46 13.07 5.06
N MET A 5 -34.10 13.84 4.04
CA MET A 5 -33.73 13.34 2.72
C MET A 5 -32.47 12.48 2.83
N VAL A 6 -32.62 11.19 2.55
CA VAL A 6 -31.54 10.24 2.23
C VAL A 6 -31.60 10.03 0.73
N ALA A 7 -30.63 10.54 -0.03
CA ALA A 7 -30.32 10.05 -1.37
C ALA A 7 -29.02 10.68 -1.91
N GLY A 8 -28.09 9.83 -2.34
CA GLY A 8 -27.19 10.18 -3.44
C GLY A 8 -25.69 10.14 -3.16
N VAL A 9 -25.13 8.97 -2.87
CA VAL A 9 -23.77 8.64 -3.32
C VAL A 9 -23.82 7.28 -4.00
N ALA A 10 -24.30 7.29 -5.24
CA ALA A 10 -24.15 6.20 -6.18
C ALA A 10 -23.18 6.66 -7.28
N ALA A 11 -22.33 5.73 -7.71
CA ALA A 11 -21.41 5.79 -8.86
C ALA A 11 -20.00 6.38 -8.63
N MET A 12 -19.12 5.54 -8.10
CA MET A 12 -17.78 5.35 -8.69
C MET A 12 -17.46 3.85 -8.69
N VAL A 13 -18.05 3.14 -9.65
CA VAL A 13 -17.71 1.77 -10.03
C VAL A 13 -17.30 1.84 -11.50
N LEU A 14 -16.15 1.20 -11.81
CA LEU A 14 -15.57 0.89 -13.13
C LEU A 14 -14.57 1.90 -13.71
N ALA A 15 -13.31 1.79 -13.26
CA ALA A 15 -12.14 2.05 -14.10
C ALA A 15 -10.87 1.40 -13.55
N LEU A 16 -10.85 0.08 -13.30
CA LEU A 16 -9.59 -0.68 -13.24
C LEU A 16 -9.79 -2.05 -13.88
N GLY A 17 -9.46 -2.10 -15.18
CA GLY A 17 -8.73 -3.19 -15.82
C GLY A 17 -9.36 -4.58 -15.77
N ALA A 18 -10.12 -4.90 -16.81
CA ALA A 18 -10.09 -6.25 -17.36
C ALA A 18 -8.66 -6.59 -17.78
N GLY A 19 -8.16 -7.75 -17.35
CA GLY A 19 -6.81 -8.22 -17.65
C GLY A 19 -6.64 -9.70 -17.35
N CYS A 20 -7.61 -10.51 -17.74
CA CYS A 20 -7.47 -11.96 -17.84
C CYS A 20 -8.34 -12.45 -18.99
N ALA A 21 -7.73 -12.66 -20.16
CA ALA A 21 -8.20 -13.55 -21.21
C ALA A 21 -7.01 -13.84 -22.14
N ASP A 22 -6.58 -15.10 -22.10
CA ASP A 22 -5.79 -15.75 -23.14
C ASP A 22 -6.69 -16.06 -24.36
N GLU A 23 -6.09 -16.57 -25.44
CA GLU A 23 -6.65 -17.06 -26.72
C GLU A 23 -6.68 -16.12 -27.96
N GLY A 24 -5.66 -16.30 -28.82
CA GLY A 24 -5.86 -16.59 -30.26
C GLY A 24 -5.57 -15.50 -31.31
N GLY A 25 -4.46 -15.65 -32.06
CA GLY A 25 -4.37 -15.17 -33.46
C GLY A 25 -3.12 -14.39 -33.89
N ALA A 26 -2.15 -15.11 -34.46
CA ALA A 26 -0.95 -14.76 -35.24
C ALA A 26 -0.79 -13.35 -35.88
N THR A 27 0.44 -12.80 -35.89
CA THR A 27 1.44 -12.91 -36.99
C THR A 27 2.68 -12.00 -36.76
N ASP A 28 3.86 -12.63 -36.86
CA ASP A 28 5.26 -12.23 -37.14
C ASP A 28 5.93 -10.88 -36.76
N ALA A 29 7.04 -11.06 -36.02
CA ALA A 29 8.43 -10.64 -36.29
C ALA A 29 8.85 -9.15 -36.25
N ALA A 30 9.68 -8.83 -35.24
CA ALA A 30 11.01 -8.28 -35.47
C ALA A 30 11.93 -8.59 -34.27
N ALA A 31 13.11 -9.14 -34.57
CA ALA A 31 14.18 -9.45 -33.63
C ALA A 31 15.19 -8.29 -33.52
N SER A 32 15.84 -8.21 -32.35
CA SER A 32 17.14 -7.57 -32.05
C SER A 32 17.20 -6.02 -32.23
N ALA A 33 17.85 -5.23 -31.37
CA ALA A 33 18.90 -5.50 -30.40
C ALA A 33 18.93 -4.40 -29.31
N ALA A 34 19.47 -4.80 -28.16
CA ALA A 34 20.43 -4.08 -27.31
C ALA A 34 20.27 -2.57 -27.06
N GLY A 35 20.27 -2.25 -25.76
CA GLY A 35 21.26 -1.30 -25.27
C GLY A 35 20.70 -0.04 -24.63
N THR A 36 20.18 -0.17 -23.41
CA THR A 36 20.46 0.85 -22.40
C THR A 36 21.04 0.14 -21.20
N SER A 37 22.37 0.09 -21.16
CA SER A 37 23.11 -0.01 -19.90
C SER A 37 22.72 1.21 -19.07
N ALA A 38 21.63 1.12 -18.31
CA ALA A 38 21.56 1.89 -17.09
C ALA A 38 22.66 1.29 -16.23
N ALA A 39 23.75 2.05 -16.07
CA ALA A 39 24.77 1.72 -15.11
C ALA A 39 24.05 1.38 -13.81
N ALA A 40 24.09 0.10 -13.41
CA ALA A 40 23.92 -0.26 -12.03
C ALA A 40 25.06 0.47 -11.33
N SER A 41 24.78 1.68 -10.85
CA SER A 41 25.61 2.30 -9.84
C SER A 41 25.83 1.20 -8.80
N PRO A 42 27.08 0.87 -8.46
CA PRO A 42 27.35 -0.04 -7.38
C PRO A 42 26.93 0.68 -6.09
N SER A 43 25.63 0.71 -5.83
CA SER A 43 25.10 0.91 -4.49
C SER A 43 25.58 -0.29 -3.73
N ALA A 44 26.64 -0.07 -2.96
CA ALA A 44 27.38 -1.08 -2.27
C ALA A 44 26.44 -2.15 -1.68
N ALA A 45 26.73 -3.41 -2.00
CA ALA A 45 26.27 -4.55 -1.23
C ALA A 45 26.82 -4.40 0.19
N GLY A 46 26.10 -3.63 0.99
CA GLY A 46 26.35 -3.28 2.38
C GLY A 46 24.99 -2.87 2.93
N GLY A 47 24.13 -3.89 3.07
CA GLY A 47 22.72 -3.76 3.39
C GLY A 47 22.55 -2.87 4.60
N ASP A 48 21.91 -1.72 4.37
CA ASP A 48 21.49 -0.86 5.46
C ASP A 48 20.51 -1.71 6.30
N PRO A 49 20.84 -2.05 7.56
CA PRO A 49 19.99 -2.93 8.36
C PRO A 49 18.59 -2.33 8.55
N ALA A 50 18.43 -1.01 8.39
CA ALA A 50 17.12 -0.38 8.34
C ALA A 50 16.37 -0.74 7.05
N CYS A 51 17.02 -0.80 5.88
CA CYS A 51 16.39 -1.26 4.63
C CYS A 51 15.81 -2.67 4.75
N ASP A 52 16.60 -3.63 5.25
CA ASP A 52 16.14 -5.02 5.42
C ASP A 52 15.01 -5.13 6.44
N SER A 53 15.12 -4.39 7.56
CA SER A 53 14.07 -4.32 8.57
C SER A 53 12.78 -3.72 8.01
N ILE A 54 12.89 -2.65 7.22
CA ILE A 54 11.74 -1.99 6.59
C ILE A 54 11.08 -2.93 5.56
N LYS A 55 11.86 -3.62 4.72
CA LYS A 55 11.34 -4.63 3.77
C LYS A 55 10.61 -5.76 4.50
N ALA A 56 11.20 -6.31 5.56
CA ALA A 56 10.60 -7.38 6.34
C ALA A 56 9.27 -6.93 6.98
N LEU A 57 9.23 -5.73 7.54
CA LEU A 57 8.00 -5.15 8.09
C LEU A 57 6.95 -4.93 6.99
N GLN A 58 7.36 -4.48 5.80
CA GLN A 58 6.44 -4.29 4.70
C GLN A 58 5.74 -5.59 4.29
N VAL A 59 6.50 -6.67 4.10
CA VAL A 59 5.92 -7.99 3.80
C VAL A 59 5.05 -8.50 4.95
N GLN A 60 5.44 -8.23 6.20
CA GLN A 60 4.71 -8.72 7.37
C GLN A 60 3.34 -8.03 7.57
N TYR A 61 3.24 -6.73 7.31
CA TYR A 61 2.07 -5.91 7.67
C TYR A 61 1.19 -5.53 6.48
N PHE A 62 1.78 -5.25 5.31
CA PHE A 62 1.04 -4.63 4.21
C PHE A 62 -0.16 -5.50 3.77
N ASP A 63 0.08 -6.77 3.43
CA ASP A 63 -0.98 -7.67 2.98
C ASP A 63 -2.02 -7.93 4.08
N LYS A 64 -1.61 -7.97 5.36
CA LYS A 64 -2.54 -8.17 6.48
C LYS A 64 -3.49 -6.99 6.65
N ILE A 65 -2.97 -5.77 6.52
CA ILE A 65 -3.77 -4.55 6.61
C ILE A 65 -4.71 -4.46 5.41
N ILE A 66 -4.23 -4.73 4.20
CA ILE A 66 -5.06 -4.73 2.99
C ILE A 66 -6.16 -5.80 3.08
N ALA A 67 -5.84 -7.01 3.55
CA ALA A 67 -6.83 -8.07 3.74
C ALA A 67 -7.89 -7.70 4.81
N GLY A 68 -7.48 -7.07 5.92
CA GLY A 68 -8.41 -6.56 6.93
C GLY A 68 -9.35 -5.49 6.36
N LEU A 69 -8.81 -4.59 5.54
CA LEU A 69 -9.59 -3.55 4.84
C LEU A 69 -10.57 -4.14 3.84
N GLN A 70 -10.16 -5.12 3.05
CA GLN A 70 -11.05 -5.82 2.11
C GLN A 70 -12.17 -6.56 2.84
N LYS A 71 -11.87 -7.22 3.97
CA LYS A 71 -12.90 -7.85 4.82
C LYS A 71 -13.89 -6.82 5.35
N ALA A 72 -13.42 -5.66 5.79
CA ALA A 72 -14.31 -4.59 6.26
C ALA A 72 -15.28 -4.14 5.15
N VAL A 73 -14.75 -3.91 3.95
CA VAL A 73 -15.55 -3.52 2.77
C VAL A 73 -16.55 -4.61 2.37
N GLN A 74 -16.14 -5.88 2.35
CA GLN A 74 -17.03 -7.00 2.01
C GLN A 74 -18.15 -7.17 3.04
N ALA A 75 -17.83 -7.07 4.33
CA ALA A 75 -18.83 -7.16 5.40
C ALA A 75 -19.85 -6.01 5.32
N SER A 76 -19.38 -4.78 5.06
CA SER A 76 -20.28 -3.63 4.82
C SER A 76 -21.19 -3.82 3.60
N GLN A 77 -20.67 -4.36 2.49
CA GLN A 77 -21.48 -4.67 1.31
C GLN A 77 -22.48 -5.80 1.55
N GLY A 78 -22.13 -6.76 2.40
CA GLY A 78 -23.01 -7.88 2.81
C GLY A 78 -24.02 -7.53 3.90
N GLY A 79 -24.04 -6.28 4.40
CA GLY A 79 -24.93 -5.84 5.48
C GLY A 79 -24.48 -6.25 6.89
N ASP A 80 -23.28 -6.82 7.05
CA ASP A 80 -22.67 -7.13 8.34
C ASP A 80 -21.84 -5.94 8.84
N SER A 81 -22.53 -4.95 9.39
CA SER A 81 -21.89 -3.76 9.96
C SER A 81 -20.96 -4.09 11.13
N ALA A 82 -21.29 -5.10 11.94
CA ALA A 82 -20.49 -5.47 13.11
C ALA A 82 -19.16 -6.13 12.71
N GLY A 83 -19.21 -7.08 11.78
CA GLY A 83 -18.02 -7.69 11.19
C GLY A 83 -17.17 -6.68 10.43
N GLY A 84 -17.80 -5.72 9.74
CA GLY A 84 -17.09 -4.63 9.06
C GLY A 84 -16.30 -3.73 10.01
N VAL A 85 -16.93 -3.32 11.11
CA VAL A 85 -16.27 -2.52 12.16
C VAL A 85 -15.14 -3.29 12.84
N ALA A 86 -15.34 -4.57 13.15
CA ALA A 86 -14.31 -5.41 13.76
C ALA A 86 -13.07 -5.57 12.85
N ALA A 87 -13.28 -5.88 11.56
CA ALA A 87 -12.20 -6.02 10.59
C ALA A 87 -11.45 -4.69 10.37
N LEU A 88 -12.17 -3.56 10.36
CA LEU A 88 -11.56 -2.24 10.28
C LEU A 88 -10.72 -1.92 11.53
N ALA A 89 -11.22 -2.24 12.73
CA ALA A 89 -10.50 -2.05 13.98
C ALA A 89 -9.19 -2.87 14.02
N ASP A 90 -9.23 -4.12 13.58
CA ASP A 90 -8.04 -4.98 13.48
C ASP A 90 -7.02 -4.40 12.48
N ALA A 91 -7.47 -3.92 11.32
CA ALA A 91 -6.59 -3.27 10.34
C ALA A 91 -5.94 -2.00 10.90
N LYS A 92 -6.69 -1.18 11.66
CA LYS A 92 -6.16 0.03 12.33
C LYS A 92 -5.12 -0.33 13.40
N LYS A 93 -5.37 -1.37 14.18
CA LYS A 93 -4.40 -1.87 15.18
C LYS A 93 -3.10 -2.31 14.51
N LEU A 94 -3.18 -3.06 13.41
CA LEU A 94 -2.00 -3.48 12.64
C LEU A 94 -1.25 -2.28 12.04
N ALA A 95 -1.96 -1.28 11.53
CA ALA A 95 -1.34 -0.06 11.01
C ALA A 95 -0.62 0.74 12.10
N ALA A 96 -1.20 0.87 13.29
CA ALA A 96 -0.56 1.52 14.45
C ALA A 96 0.70 0.74 14.88
N GLU A 97 0.62 -0.58 14.95
CA GLU A 97 1.77 -1.44 15.29
C GLU A 97 2.89 -1.30 14.25
N TRP A 98 2.55 -1.29 12.97
CA TRP A 98 3.51 -1.11 11.89
C TRP A 98 4.18 0.27 11.96
N ALA A 99 3.39 1.33 12.18
CA ALA A 99 3.90 2.69 12.37
C ALA A 99 4.90 2.76 13.54
N GLY A 100 4.57 2.14 14.67
CA GLY A 100 5.44 2.09 15.85
C GLY A 100 6.77 1.35 15.60
N LYS A 101 6.78 0.37 14.70
CA LYS A 101 8.01 -0.35 14.30
C LYS A 101 8.83 0.41 13.25
N LEU A 102 8.18 1.14 12.35
CA LEU A 102 8.85 1.92 11.31
C LEU A 102 9.43 3.24 11.81
N GLU A 103 8.80 3.89 12.80
CA GLU A 103 9.26 5.16 13.37
C GLU A 103 10.73 5.15 13.85
N PRO A 104 11.18 4.19 14.68
CA PRO A 104 12.59 4.14 15.08
C PRO A 104 13.53 3.82 13.91
N LEU A 105 13.06 3.10 12.88
CA LEU A 105 13.85 2.81 11.68
C LEU A 105 13.99 4.05 10.79
N ALA A 106 12.96 4.89 10.69
CA ALA A 106 13.01 6.16 9.96
C ALA A 106 14.11 7.10 10.49
N ALA A 107 14.40 7.04 11.79
CA ALA A 107 15.49 7.79 12.41
C ALA A 107 16.88 7.24 12.05
N GLN A 108 16.97 5.95 11.74
CA GLN A 108 18.22 5.24 11.39
C GLN A 108 18.52 5.29 9.89
N VAL A 109 17.52 5.49 9.04
CA VAL A 109 17.71 5.66 7.60
C VAL A 109 18.53 6.94 7.33
N ALA A 110 19.72 6.75 6.78
CA ALA A 110 20.60 7.84 6.34
C ALA A 110 20.27 8.34 4.92
N ASP A 111 19.57 7.53 4.12
CA ASP A 111 19.23 7.85 2.74
C ASP A 111 18.21 9.02 2.64
N ALA A 112 18.51 9.95 1.74
CA ALA A 112 17.76 11.20 1.59
C ALA A 112 16.39 11.02 0.89
N GLU A 113 16.19 9.96 0.11
CA GLU A 113 14.91 9.65 -0.53
C GLU A 113 14.05 8.76 0.37
N LEU A 114 14.65 7.78 1.05
CA LEU A 114 13.94 6.81 1.88
C LEU A 114 13.50 7.41 3.22
N LYS A 115 14.32 8.23 3.87
CA LYS A 115 13.96 8.87 5.15
C LYS A 115 12.64 9.65 5.10
N PRO A 116 12.42 10.58 4.15
CA PRO A 116 11.13 11.28 4.04
C PRO A 116 10.00 10.34 3.61
N ALA A 117 10.28 9.32 2.79
CA ALA A 117 9.27 8.35 2.38
C ALA A 117 8.77 7.51 3.57
N VAL A 118 9.67 6.96 4.40
CA VAL A 118 9.31 6.22 5.62
C VAL A 118 8.59 7.13 6.60
N THR A 119 9.10 8.35 6.82
CA THR A 119 8.48 9.31 7.76
C THR A 119 7.05 9.68 7.34
N ARG A 120 6.86 9.98 6.05
CA ARG A 120 5.53 10.26 5.49
C ARG A 120 4.60 9.06 5.63
N PHE A 121 5.09 7.87 5.32
CA PHE A 121 4.31 6.65 5.40
C PHE A 121 3.89 6.33 6.85
N VAL A 122 4.79 6.49 7.82
CA VAL A 122 4.48 6.40 9.26
C VAL A 122 3.39 7.41 9.64
N GLY A 123 3.49 8.66 9.17
CA GLY A 123 2.46 9.68 9.39
C GLY A 123 1.09 9.26 8.86
N GLN A 124 1.04 8.67 7.67
CA GLN A 124 -0.20 8.17 7.05
C GLN A 124 -0.77 6.96 7.80
N LEU A 125 0.07 6.03 8.24
CA LEU A 125 -0.36 4.89 9.06
C LEU A 125 -0.92 5.35 10.42
N LYS A 126 -0.30 6.35 11.05
CA LYS A 126 -0.79 6.95 12.30
C LYS A 126 -2.14 7.64 12.08
N GLN A 127 -2.26 8.47 11.05
CA GLN A 127 -3.55 9.11 10.70
C GLN A 127 -4.64 8.05 10.46
N TYR A 128 -4.37 7.03 9.66
CA TYR A 128 -5.31 5.96 9.41
C TYR A 128 -5.72 5.21 10.70
N SER A 129 -4.78 4.99 11.62
CA SER A 129 -5.07 4.30 12.88
C SER A 129 -5.96 5.10 13.84
N THR A 130 -5.93 6.43 13.77
CA THR A 130 -6.68 7.32 14.67
C THR A 130 -7.95 7.88 14.05
N ASP A 131 -7.98 8.04 12.73
CA ASP A 131 -9.10 8.68 12.04
C ASP A 131 -10.17 7.63 11.73
N GLU A 132 -11.43 7.87 12.13
CA GLU A 132 -12.55 7.03 11.73
C GLU A 132 -12.77 7.03 10.21
N ALA A 133 -12.39 8.13 9.54
CA ALA A 133 -12.54 8.35 8.11
C ALA A 133 -11.24 8.20 7.32
N GLY A 134 -10.15 7.71 7.94
CA GLY A 134 -8.91 7.39 7.25
C GLY A 134 -9.21 6.46 6.07
N THR A 135 -9.22 7.02 4.86
CA THR A 135 -9.77 6.33 3.69
C THR A 135 -8.86 5.18 3.32
N ILE A 136 -9.45 4.01 3.08
CA ILE A 136 -8.82 2.83 2.48
C ILE A 136 -7.93 3.22 1.29
N ALA A 137 -8.38 4.22 0.52
CA ALA A 137 -7.64 4.83 -0.58
C ALA A 137 -6.27 5.40 -0.19
N GLN A 138 -6.10 5.97 1.02
CA GLN A 138 -4.80 6.45 1.47
C GLN A 138 -3.80 5.31 1.66
N ILE A 139 -4.17 4.20 2.30
CA ILE A 139 -3.24 3.06 2.45
C ILE A 139 -2.97 2.39 1.09
N GLN A 140 -4.00 2.28 0.24
CA GLN A 140 -3.86 1.71 -1.10
C GLN A 140 -2.97 2.54 -2.04
N THR A 141 -2.87 3.86 -1.84
CA THR A 141 -1.99 4.74 -2.64
C THR A 141 -0.63 4.91 -1.99
N ALA A 142 -0.58 5.06 -0.66
CA ALA A 142 0.66 5.25 0.08
C ALA A 142 1.55 4.01 0.10
N GLY A 143 0.95 2.82 0.20
CA GLY A 143 1.66 1.55 0.25
C GLY A 143 2.54 1.32 -0.99
N PRO A 144 1.97 1.30 -2.21
CA PRO A 144 2.74 1.11 -3.44
C PRO A 144 3.77 2.22 -3.70
N ALA A 145 3.43 3.48 -3.39
CA ALA A 145 4.38 4.59 -3.51
C ALA A 145 5.60 4.39 -2.58
N PHE A 146 5.34 3.95 -1.34
CA PHE A 146 6.39 3.60 -0.39
C PHE A 146 7.20 2.37 -0.85
N THR A 147 6.54 1.30 -1.31
CA THR A 147 7.23 0.11 -1.88
C THR A 147 8.14 0.49 -3.04
N SER A 148 7.69 1.39 -3.92
CA SER A 148 8.47 1.82 -5.08
C SER A 148 9.75 2.55 -4.67
N VAL A 149 9.69 3.42 -3.65
CA VAL A 149 10.89 4.09 -3.12
C VAL A 149 11.78 3.07 -2.41
N LEU A 150 11.19 2.15 -1.64
CA LEU A 150 11.94 1.11 -0.94
C LEU A 150 12.71 0.21 -1.91
N LEU A 151 12.08 -0.25 -2.99
CA LEU A 151 12.74 -1.10 -4.01
C LEU A 151 13.79 -0.34 -4.82
N LYS A 152 13.62 0.98 -5.00
CA LYS A 152 14.59 1.82 -5.70
C LYS A 152 15.85 2.07 -4.85
N VAL A 153 15.67 2.38 -3.57
CA VAL A 153 16.76 2.74 -2.65
C VAL A 153 17.41 1.50 -2.03
N CYS A 154 16.61 0.48 -1.73
CA CYS A 154 17.04 -0.79 -1.18
C CYS A 154 16.83 -1.89 -2.24
N PRO A 155 17.74 -2.08 -3.20
CA PRO A 155 17.67 -3.18 -4.17
C PRO A 155 17.77 -4.56 -3.50
#